data_AF-A0A662GXC3-F1
#
_entry.id   AF-A0A662GXC3-F1
#
_cell.length_a   1.000
_cell.length_b   1.000
_cell.length_c   1.000
_cell.angle_alpha   90.00
_cell.angle_beta   90.00
_cell.angle_gamma   90.00
#
_symmetry.space_group_name_H-M   'P 1'
#
loop_
_entity.id
_entity.type
_entity.pdbx_description
1 polymer ?
#
loop_
_entity_poly.entity_id
_entity_poly.type
_entity_poly.pdbx_seq_one_letter_code
_entity_poly.pdbx_strand_id
1 'polypeptide(L)'
;MSLDHVVKEVANAIWGAACLRGFLSREEAHRAYDLLRRMLRKNVILKPELSYVEPALEISMSWGIPLYGALYLALASEKSLPLLTLDARQREVAVKLGLAVKP
;
A
#
# COMPACT_ATOMS: atom_id res chain seq x y z
N MET A 1 9.16 -3.63 -3.41
CA MET A 1 8.40 -4.71 -2.76
C MET A 1 7.22 -4.10 -2.03
N SER A 2 6.19 -4.88 -1.72
CA SER A 2 4.99 -4.39 -1.04
C SER A 2 4.33 -5.51 -0.22
N LEU A 3 3.31 -5.18 0.55
CA LEU A 3 2.42 -6.16 1.18
C LEU A 3 1.38 -6.66 0.19
N ASP A 4 0.90 -7.89 0.38
CA ASP A 4 -0.26 -8.41 -0.35
C ASP A 4 -1.53 -7.55 -0.17
N HIS A 5 -1.59 -6.74 0.89
CA HIS A 5 -2.60 -5.70 1.09
C HIS A 5 -2.79 -4.78 -0.12
N VAL A 6 -1.71 -4.44 -0.84
CA VAL A 6 -1.76 -3.51 -1.99
C VAL A 6 -2.69 -4.00 -3.09
N VAL A 7 -2.88 -5.31 -3.22
CA VAL A 7 -3.78 -5.89 -4.22
C VAL A 7 -5.23 -5.51 -3.92
N LYS A 8 -5.60 -5.52 -2.63
CA LYS A 8 -6.93 -5.14 -2.17
C LYS A 8 -7.16 -3.64 -2.31
N GLU A 9 -6.18 -2.82 -1.95
CA GLU A 9 -6.28 -1.36 -2.08
C GLU A 9 -6.42 -0.91 -3.53
N VAL A 10 -5.59 -1.44 -4.44
CA VAL A 10 -5.67 -1.08 -5.87
C VAL A 10 -6.97 -1.61 -6.49
N ALA A 11 -7.39 -2.84 -6.16
CA ALA A 11 -8.66 -3.37 -6.65
C ALA A 11 -9.86 -2.54 -6.14
N ASN A 12 -9.83 -2.07 -4.89
CA ASN A 12 -10.86 -1.21 -4.33
C ASN A 12 -10.88 0.18 -4.99
N ALA A 13 -9.71 0.73 -5.34
CA ALA A 13 -9.61 1.98 -6.09
C ALA A 13 -10.20 1.83 -7.51
N ILE A 14 -9.93 0.72 -8.20
CA ILE A 14 -10.51 0.40 -9.51
C ILE A 14 -12.03 0.27 -9.40
N TRP A 15 -12.53 -0.46 -8.40
CA TRP A 15 -13.96 -0.57 -8.12
C TRP A 15 -14.60 0.80 -7.88
N GLY A 16 -13.98 1.64 -7.05
CA GLY A 16 -14.48 2.97 -6.76
C GLY A 16 -14.50 3.89 -7.98
N ALA A 17 -13.53 3.75 -8.88
CA ALA A 17 -13.50 4.49 -10.15
C ALA A 17 -14.66 4.07 -11.08
N ALA A 18 -14.98 2.77 -11.15
CA ALA A 18 -16.04 2.25 -11.99
C ALA A 18 -17.44 2.45 -11.40
N CYS A 19 -17.64 2.08 -10.14
CA CYS A 19 -18.97 1.98 -9.52
C CYS A 19 -19.43 3.25 -8.82
N LEU A 20 -18.52 4.08 -8.29
CA LEU A 20 -18.89 5.29 -7.54
C LEU A 20 -18.72 6.57 -8.35
N ARG A 21 -17.75 6.60 -9.27
CA ARG A 21 -17.36 7.82 -9.98
C ARG A 21 -17.69 7.78 -11.48
N GLY A 22 -17.91 6.59 -12.04
CA GLY A 22 -18.17 6.43 -13.47
C GLY A 22 -16.97 6.80 -14.37
N PHE A 23 -15.75 6.79 -13.83
CA PHE A 23 -14.53 7.09 -14.58
C PHE A 23 -14.08 5.93 -15.46
N LEU A 24 -14.54 4.72 -15.16
CA LEU A 24 -14.24 3.51 -15.92
C LEU A 24 -15.53 2.75 -16.20
N SER A 25 -15.64 2.18 -17.40
CA SER A 25 -16.60 1.11 -17.66
C SER A 25 -16.24 -0.15 -16.87
N ARG A 26 -17.16 -1.11 -16.79
CA ARG A 26 -16.89 -2.43 -16.18
C ARG A 26 -15.75 -3.15 -16.92
N GLU A 27 -15.74 -3.08 -18.24
CA GLU A 27 -14.70 -3.67 -19.09
C GLU A 27 -13.35 -2.99 -18.87
N GLU A 28 -13.32 -1.66 -18.74
CA GLU A 28 -12.11 -0.90 -18.41
C GLU A 28 -11.56 -1.26 -17.04
N ALA A 29 -12.43 -1.41 -16.04
CA ALA A 29 -12.06 -1.84 -14.70
C ALA A 29 -11.43 -3.25 -14.71
N HIS A 30 -12.00 -4.20 -15.46
CA HIS A 30 -11.41 -5.52 -15.63
C HIS A 30 -10.04 -5.46 -16.32
N ARG A 31 -9.89 -4.64 -17.38
CA ARG A 31 -8.59 -4.43 -18.03
C ARG A 31 -7.54 -3.83 -17.08
N ALA A 32 -7.93 -2.86 -16.26
CA ALA A 32 -7.05 -2.25 -15.26
C ALA A 32 -6.60 -3.29 -14.20
N TYR A 33 -7.52 -4.13 -13.74
CA TYR A 33 -7.19 -5.21 -12.80
C TYR A 33 -6.28 -6.27 -13.41
N ASP A 34 -6.48 -6.64 -14.68
CA ASP A 34 -5.58 -7.56 -15.37
C ASP A 34 -4.18 -6.99 -15.56
N LEU A 35 -4.04 -5.67 -15.77
CA LEU A 35 -2.74 -5.01 -15.78
C LEU A 35 -2.04 -5.14 -14.42
N LEU A 36 -2.74 -4.87 -13.31
CA LEU A 36 -2.21 -5.07 -11.97
C LEU A 36 -1.72 -6.52 -11.79
N ARG A 37 -2.52 -7.53 -12.16
CA ARG A 37 -2.13 -8.95 -12.05
C ARG A 37 -0.85 -9.28 -12.82
N ARG A 38 -0.65 -8.67 -13.99
CA ARG A 38 0.58 -8.85 -14.78
C ARG A 38 1.80 -8.23 -14.08
N MET A 39 1.64 -7.05 -13.47
CA MET A 39 2.71 -6.39 -12.71
C MET A 39 3.11 -7.18 -11.46
N LEU A 40 2.13 -7.72 -10.73
CA LEU A 40 2.39 -8.52 -9.51
C LEU A 40 3.22 -9.78 -9.79
N ARG A 41 3.12 -10.35 -11.00
CA ARG A 41 3.90 -11.53 -11.39
C ARG A 41 5.34 -11.24 -11.81
N LYS A 42 5.66 -9.99 -12.16
CA LYS A 42 6.92 -9.64 -12.82
C LYS A 42 7.74 -8.58 -12.09
N ASN A 43 7.09 -7.64 -11.40
CA ASN A 43 7.71 -6.39 -10.96
C ASN A 43 7.60 -6.15 -9.46
N VAL A 44 6.66 -6.81 -8.77
CA VAL A 44 6.39 -6.55 -7.34
C VAL A 44 6.51 -7.83 -6.53
N ILE A 45 7.49 -7.85 -5.64
CA ILE A 45 7.59 -8.90 -4.61
C ILE A 45 6.58 -8.57 -3.51
N LEU A 46 5.63 -9.48 -3.27
CA LEU A 46 4.64 -9.38 -2.21
C LEU A 46 5.12 -10.08 -0.93
N LYS A 47 4.81 -9.47 0.20
CA LYS A 47 5.00 -10.02 1.55
C LYS A 47 3.64 -10.21 2.23
N PRO A 48 3.46 -11.28 3.02
CA PRO A 48 2.21 -11.53 3.72
C PRO A 48 2.00 -10.45 4.80
N GLU A 49 0.89 -9.71 4.73
CA GLU A 49 0.58 -8.62 5.67
C GLU A 49 0.50 -9.09 7.12
N LEU A 50 0.05 -10.32 7.38
CA LEU A 50 -0.14 -10.85 8.73
C LEU A 50 1.18 -10.89 9.53
N SER A 51 2.31 -11.06 8.84
CA SER A 51 3.64 -11.03 9.48
C SER A 51 4.03 -9.65 10.01
N TYR A 52 3.31 -8.60 9.63
CA TYR A 52 3.62 -7.21 9.97
C TYR A 52 2.55 -6.56 10.86
N VAL A 53 1.49 -7.27 11.24
CA VAL A 53 0.36 -6.68 12.01
C VAL A 53 0.80 -6.15 13.36
N GLU A 54 1.57 -6.93 14.13
CA GLU A 54 2.06 -6.51 15.45
C GLU A 54 2.95 -5.26 15.38
N PRO A 55 4.04 -5.21 14.60
CA PRO A 55 4.85 -3.99 14.49
C PRO A 55 4.07 -2.81 13.88
N ALA A 56 3.12 -3.07 12.97
CA ALA A 56 2.27 -2.03 12.42
C ALA A 56 1.29 -1.46 13.46
N LEU A 57 0.78 -2.29 14.38
CA LEU A 57 -0.12 -1.85 15.44
C LEU A 57 0.61 -0.88 16.39
N GLU A 58 1.85 -1.20 16.77
CA GLU A 58 2.69 -0.32 17.59
C GLU A 58 2.94 1.03 16.93
N ILE A 59 3.27 1.03 15.62
CA ILE A 59 3.42 2.26 14.83
C ILE A 59 2.09 3.03 14.77
N SER A 60 0.98 2.33 14.53
CA SER A 60 -0.37 2.90 14.42
C SER A 60 -0.75 3.64 15.71
N MET A 61 -0.56 3.00 16.86
CA MET A 61 -0.86 3.58 18.17
C MET A 61 0.07 4.74 18.53
N SER A 62 1.37 4.60 18.25
CA SER A 62 2.37 5.62 18.58
C SER A 62 2.21 6.91 17.77
N TRP A 63 1.78 6.79 16.50
CA TRP A 63 1.76 7.91 15.56
C TRP A 63 0.35 8.29 15.07
N GLY A 64 -0.70 7.63 15.55
CA GLY A 64 -2.09 7.91 15.18
C GLY A 64 -2.35 7.77 13.68
N ILE A 65 -1.76 6.76 13.03
CA ILE A 65 -1.97 6.44 11.62
C ILE A 65 -2.78 5.15 11.49
N PRO A 66 -3.71 5.00 10.52
CA PRO A 66 -4.47 3.76 10.37
C PRO A 66 -3.56 2.53 10.19
N LEU A 67 -3.98 1.38 10.71
CA LEU A 67 -3.22 0.12 10.65
C LEU A 67 -2.79 -0.23 9.21
N TYR A 68 -3.68 -0.04 8.22
CA TYR A 68 -3.37 -0.29 6.81
C TYR A 68 -2.20 0.57 6.31
N GLY A 69 -2.09 1.83 6.76
CA GLY A 69 -0.94 2.67 6.44
C GLY A 69 0.31 2.31 7.24
N ALA A 70 0.14 1.92 8.50
CA ALA A 70 1.23 1.48 9.36
C ALA A 70 1.89 0.18 8.87
N LEU A 71 1.14 -0.70 8.22
CA LEU A 71 1.62 -1.94 7.63
C LEU A 71 2.78 -1.70 6.63
N TYR A 72 2.66 -0.69 5.77
CA TYR A 72 3.74 -0.32 4.84
C TYR A 72 4.97 0.24 5.55
N LEU A 73 4.77 1.01 6.63
CA LEU A 73 5.84 1.55 7.46
C LEU A 73 6.60 0.42 8.18
N ALA A 74 5.88 -0.56 8.72
CA ALA A 74 6.47 -1.73 9.36
C ALA A 74 7.35 -2.53 8.39
N LEU A 75 6.85 -2.79 7.17
CA LEU A 75 7.64 -3.45 6.13
C LEU A 75 8.90 -2.64 5.75
N ALA A 76 8.75 -1.33 5.54
CA ALA A 76 9.86 -0.46 5.17
C ALA A 76 10.94 -0.41 6.27
N SER A 77 10.53 -0.31 7.54
CA SER A 77 11.41 -0.37 8.71
C SER A 77 12.15 -1.69 8.82
N GLU A 78 11.45 -2.83 8.78
CA GLU A 78 12.07 -4.16 8.91
C GLU A 78 13.10 -4.41 7.81
N LYS A 79 12.82 -3.95 6.58
CA LYS A 79 13.71 -4.15 5.44
C LYS A 79 14.73 -3.04 5.25
N SER A 80 14.69 -1.99 6.07
CA SER A 80 15.51 -0.78 5.92
C SER A 80 15.46 -0.23 4.48
N LEU A 81 14.26 -0.19 3.90
CA LEU A 81 14.00 0.27 2.55
C LEU A 81 13.30 1.63 2.55
N PRO A 82 13.52 2.46 1.51
CA PRO A 82 12.78 3.70 1.39
C PRO A 82 11.28 3.45 1.15
N LEU A 83 10.43 4.31 1.70
CA LEU A 83 8.99 4.30 1.44
C LEU A 83 8.67 5.17 0.22
N LEU A 84 7.93 4.60 -0.74
CA LEU A 84 7.28 5.35 -1.81
C LEU A 84 5.79 5.40 -1.52
N THR A 85 5.25 6.60 -1.30
CA THR A 85 3.83 6.79 -1.01
C THR A 85 3.37 8.19 -1.43
N LEU A 86 2.13 8.27 -1.91
CA LEU A 86 1.43 9.53 -2.14
C LEU A 86 0.66 10.00 -0.89
N ASP A 87 0.58 9.17 0.15
CA ASP A 87 -0.06 9.52 1.42
C ASP A 87 0.89 10.40 2.25
N ALA A 88 0.49 11.66 2.47
CA ALA A 88 1.28 12.64 3.20
C ALA A 88 1.51 12.23 4.67
N ARG A 89 0.53 11.57 5.31
CA ARG A 89 0.64 11.13 6.70
C ARG A 89 1.61 9.96 6.81
N GLN A 90 1.56 8.98 5.90
CA GLN A 90 2.56 7.92 5.85
C GLN A 90 3.96 8.48 5.62
N ARG A 91 4.12 9.45 4.70
CA ARG A 91 5.40 10.10 4.42
C ARG A 91 5.96 10.81 5.66
N GLU A 92 5.12 11.55 6.37
CA GLU A 92 5.48 12.23 7.61
C GLU A 92 5.98 11.22 8.67
N VAL A 93 5.22 10.15 8.91
CA VAL A 93 5.60 9.14 9.90
C VAL A 93 6.86 8.37 9.48
N ALA A 94 7.04 8.07 8.19
CA ALA A 94 8.26 7.44 7.68
C ALA A 94 9.52 8.25 8.04
N VAL A 95 9.48 9.57 7.83
CA VAL A 95 10.60 10.46 8.19
C VAL A 95 10.86 10.44 9.70
N LYS A 96 9.81 10.44 10.53
CA LYS A 96 9.97 10.35 12.00
C LYS A 96 10.54 9.01 12.47
N LEU A 97 10.30 7.93 11.72
CA LEU A 97 10.90 6.61 11.92
C LEU A 97 12.33 6.49 11.34
N GLY A 98 12.89 7.57 10.77
CA GLY A 98 14.22 7.56 10.17
C GLY A 98 14.29 6.91 8.79
N LEU A 99 13.15 6.68 8.13
CA LEU A 99 13.10 6.09 6.80
C LEU A 99 13.30 7.16 5.71
N ALA A 100 14.05 6.81 4.68
CA ALA A 100 14.08 7.60 3.46
C ALA A 100 12.73 7.53 2.73
N VAL A 101 12.29 8.65 2.16
CA VAL A 101 11.07 8.72 1.34
C VAL A 101 11.41 9.01 -0.11
N LYS A 102 10.70 8.37 -1.04
CA LYS A 102 10.86 8.59 -2.49
C LYS A 102 9.72 9.49 -3.01
N PRO A 103 10.01 10.32 -4.03
CA PRO A 103 9.02 11.20 -4.64
C PRO A 103 7.83 10.42 -5.17
#